data_AF-A0A7V8WRZ8-F1
#
_entry.id   AF-A0A7V8WRZ8-F1
#
_cell.length_a   1.000
_cell.length_b   1.000
_cell.length_c   1.000
_cell.angle_alpha   90.00
_cell.angle_beta   90.00
_cell.angle_gamma   90.00
#
_symmetry.space_group_name_H-M   'P 1'
#
loop_
_entity.id
_entity.type
_entity.pdbx_description
1 polymer ?
#
loop_
_entity_poly.entity_id
_entity_poly.type
_entity_poly.pdbx_seq_one_letter_code
_entity_poly.pdbx_strand_id
1 'polypeptide(L)'
;METYNIYMDELPTGEELDGEETVEVEFRVVPGTDDANDPENNAVIAGLDLVDLINLRDAIQQEIDNYALSALETEASTAEDDLA
;
A
#
# COMPACT_ATOMS: atom_id res chain seq x y z
N MET A 1 4.28 -10.73 -23.88
CA MET A 1 4.81 -10.57 -22.51
C MET A 1 3.59 -10.54 -21.61
N GLU A 2 3.64 -11.24 -20.49
CA GLU A 2 2.53 -11.21 -19.52
C GLU A 2 2.56 -9.87 -18.81
N THR A 3 1.40 -9.20 -18.76
CA THR A 3 1.22 -7.93 -18.09
C THR A 3 0.25 -8.10 -16.93
N TYR A 4 0.28 -7.16 -16.00
CA TYR A 4 -0.52 -7.17 -14.78
C TYR A 4 -1.07 -5.78 -14.51
N ASN A 5 -2.27 -5.73 -13.94
CA ASN A 5 -2.97 -4.52 -13.56
C ASN A 5 -3.22 -4.54 -12.05
N ILE A 6 -3.10 -3.39 -11.39
CA ILE A 6 -3.32 -3.21 -9.97
C ILE A 6 -4.58 -2.40 -9.77
N TYR A 7 -5.49 -2.94 -8.98
CA TYR A 7 -6.73 -2.30 -8.55
C TYR A 7 -6.67 -1.96 -7.07
N MET A 8 -7.39 -0.92 -6.67
CA MET A 8 -7.60 -0.56 -5.27
C MET A 8 -9.09 -0.69 -4.99
N ASP A 9 -9.41 -1.55 -4.02
CA ASP A 9 -10.76 -1.81 -3.56
C ASP A 9 -10.87 -1.22 -2.14
N GLU A 10 -11.78 -0.27 -1.94
CA GLU A 10 -12.05 0.29 -0.60
C GLU A 10 -12.78 -0.75 0.24
N LEU A 11 -12.25 -1.04 1.42
CA LEU A 11 -12.90 -1.92 2.39
C LEU A 11 -13.84 -1.08 3.26
N PRO A 12 -15.03 -1.60 3.59
CA PRO A 12 -15.92 -0.93 4.52
C PRO A 12 -15.22 -0.85 5.88
N THR A 13 -14.86 0.37 6.29
CA THR A 13 -14.26 0.61 7.60
C THR A 13 -15.31 0.35 8.67
N GLY A 14 -14.95 -0.50 9.65
CA GLY A 14 -15.77 -0.62 10.85
C GLY A 14 -15.73 0.71 11.60
N GLU A 15 -16.88 1.21 12.07
CA GLU A 15 -16.94 2.44 12.86
C GLU A 15 -15.94 2.36 14.04
N GLU A 16 -14.78 3.02 13.91
CA GLU A 16 -13.85 3.17 15.02
C GLU A 16 -14.44 4.16 16.04
N LEU A 17 -14.38 3.77 17.32
CA LEU A 17 -14.99 4.49 18.44
C LEU A 17 -14.35 5.87 18.72
N ASP A 18 -13.31 6.27 17.97
CA ASP A 18 -12.49 7.47 18.23
C ASP A 18 -12.70 8.61 17.20
N GLY A 19 -13.59 8.42 16.21
CA GLY A 19 -13.99 9.50 15.29
C GLY A 19 -12.92 9.92 14.26
N GLU A 20 -11.81 9.21 14.17
CA GLU A 20 -10.81 9.36 13.11
C GLU A 20 -11.19 8.42 11.95
N GLU A 21 -11.55 8.99 10.80
CA GLU A 21 -11.93 8.22 9.61
C GLU A 21 -10.67 7.61 8.98
N THR A 22 -10.29 6.42 9.44
CA THR A 22 -9.31 5.59 8.75
C THR A 22 -9.99 4.96 7.53
N VAL A 23 -9.31 4.94 6.38
CA VAL A 23 -9.80 4.26 5.16
C VAL A 23 -8.95 3.02 4.95
N GLU A 24 -9.57 1.85 5.07
CA GLU A 24 -8.93 0.58 4.75
C GLU A 24 -9.05 0.31 3.25
N VAL A 25 -7.92 0.01 2.60
CA VAL A 25 -7.89 -0.29 1.17
C VAL A 25 -7.19 -1.63 0.93
N GLU A 26 -7.73 -2.41 -0.02
CA GLU A 26 -7.11 -3.64 -0.52
C GLU A 26 -6.56 -3.40 -1.92
N PHE A 27 -5.31 -3.82 -2.16
CA PHE A 27 -4.72 -3.79 -3.49
C PHE A 27 -4.75 -5.18 -4.12
N ARG A 28 -5.34 -5.30 -5.31
CA ARG A 28 -5.47 -6.56 -6.04
C ARG A 28 -4.68 -6.52 -7.33
N VAL A 29 -3.82 -7.53 -7.53
CA VAL A 29 -3.03 -7.72 -8.76
C VAL A 29 -3.75 -8.72 -9.65
N VAL A 30 -4.02 -8.34 -10.91
CA VAL A 30 -4.73 -9.17 -11.89
C VAL A 30 -3.88 -9.34 -13.14
N PRO A 31 -3.67 -10.56 -13.66
CA PRO A 31 -3.04 -10.77 -14.96
C PRO A 31 -3.87 -10.12 -16.07
N GLY A 32 -3.24 -9.34 -16.94
CA GLY A 32 -3.90 -8.65 -18.04
C GLY A 32 -4.56 -9.58 -19.06
N THR A 33 -4.18 -10.86 -19.08
CA THR A 33 -4.84 -11.91 -19.90
C THR A 33 -6.23 -12.30 -19.37
N ASP A 34 -6.45 -12.17 -18.07
CA ASP A 34 -7.66 -12.57 -17.36
C ASP A 34 -8.50 -11.36 -16.93
N ASP A 35 -8.06 -10.16 -17.31
CA ASP A 35 -8.70 -8.93 -16.90
C ASP A 35 -9.87 -8.57 -17.82
N ALA A 36 -11.08 -8.87 -17.33
CA ALA A 36 -12.34 -8.51 -17.98
C ALA A 36 -12.82 -7.09 -17.63
N ASN A 37 -12.10 -6.35 -16.78
CA ASN A 37 -12.41 -4.97 -16.46
C ASN A 37 -11.86 -4.03 -17.56
N ASP A 38 -12.20 -2.75 -17.48
CA ASP A 38 -11.56 -1.70 -18.28
C ASP A 38 -10.35 -1.15 -17.49
N PRO A 39 -9.14 -1.71 -17.68
CA PRO A 39 -7.97 -1.31 -16.90
C PRO A 39 -7.56 0.14 -17.14
N GLU A 40 -7.86 0.72 -18.30
CA GLU A 40 -7.50 2.12 -18.59
C GLU A 40 -8.31 3.12 -17.74
N ASN A 41 -9.51 2.72 -17.31
CA ASN A 41 -10.41 3.58 -16.54
C ASN A 41 -10.45 3.23 -15.04
N ASN A 42 -10.19 1.96 -14.67
CA ASN A 42 -10.43 1.48 -13.31
C ASN A 42 -9.17 1.02 -12.58
N ALA A 43 -8.07 0.70 -13.27
CA ALA A 43 -6.84 0.29 -12.60
C ALA A 43 -6.09 1.51 -12.05
N VAL A 44 -5.51 1.37 -10.87
CA VAL A 44 -4.59 2.38 -10.32
C VAL A 44 -3.31 2.38 -11.13
N ILE A 45 -2.84 1.19 -11.52
CA ILE A 45 -1.68 1.02 -12.38
C ILE A 45 -1.96 -0.10 -13.37
N ALA A 46 -1.83 0.17 -14.66
CA ALA A 46 -2.10 -0.79 -15.72
C ALA A 46 -0.83 -1.13 -16.52
N GLY A 47 -0.79 -2.33 -17.08
CA GLY A 47 0.22 -2.74 -18.06
C GLY A 47 1.61 -3.03 -17.49
N LEU A 48 1.71 -3.36 -16.20
CA LEU A 48 2.97 -3.68 -15.54
C LEU A 48 3.50 -5.02 -16.01
N ASP A 49 4.79 -5.11 -16.31
CA ASP A 49 5.43 -6.41 -16.49
C ASP A 49 5.89 -7.00 -15.14
N LEU A 50 6.43 -8.23 -15.17
CA LEU A 50 6.89 -8.90 -13.96
C LEU A 50 8.06 -8.17 -13.28
N VAL A 51 8.93 -7.52 -14.06
CA VAL A 51 10.07 -6.75 -13.53
C VAL A 51 9.55 -5.51 -12.83
N ASP A 52 8.56 -4.83 -13.40
CA ASP A 52 7.91 -3.68 -12.80
C ASP A 52 7.24 -4.03 -11.46
N LEU A 53 6.56 -5.18 -11.39
CA LEU A 53 5.96 -5.67 -10.13
C LEU A 53 7.01 -5.93 -9.04
N ILE A 54 8.16 -6.50 -9.42
CA ILE A 54 9.27 -6.74 -8.49
C ILE A 54 9.84 -5.41 -7.99
N ASN A 55 10.05 -4.45 -8.89
CA ASN A 55 10.55 -3.13 -8.52
C ASN A 55 9.56 -2.39 -7.61
N LEU A 56 8.25 -2.48 -7.88
CA LEU A 56 7.22 -1.89 -7.04
C LEU A 56 7.23 -2.51 -5.64
N ARG A 57 7.33 -3.84 -5.54
CA ARG A 57 7.47 -4.53 -4.26
C ARG A 57 8.68 -4.01 -3.48
N ASP A 58 9.83 -3.94 -4.12
CA ASP A 58 11.07 -3.55 -3.44
C ASP A 58 11.00 -2.08 -2.96
N ALA A 59 10.40 -1.18 -3.74
CA ALA A 59 10.14 0.20 -3.32
C ALA A 59 9.16 0.31 -2.14
N ILE A 60 8.07 -0.47 -2.15
CA ILE A 60 7.10 -0.51 -1.04
C ILE A 60 7.77 -1.04 0.23
N GLN A 61 8.57 -2.09 0.13
CA GLN A 61 9.30 -2.63 1.29
C GLN A 61 10.25 -1.59 1.89
N GLN A 62 10.99 -0.87 1.04
CA GLN A 62 11.87 0.19 1.52
C GLN A 62 11.09 1.29 2.26
N GLU A 63 9.90 1.65 1.78
CA GLU A 63 9.09 2.68 2.44
C GLU A 63 8.50 2.20 3.77
N ILE A 64 8.09 0.93 3.85
CA ILE A 64 7.69 0.29 5.11
C ILE A 64 8.85 0.32 6.10
N ASP A 65 10.06 -0.02 5.67
CA ASP A 65 11.25 -0.01 6.52
C ASP A 65 11.58 1.42 7.01
N ASN A 66 11.46 2.43 6.13
CA ASN A 66 11.64 3.83 6.49
C ASN A 66 10.61 4.29 7.54
N TYR A 67 9.34 3.92 7.36
CA TYR A 67 8.27 4.24 8.30
C TYR A 67 8.50 3.57 9.65
N ALA A 68 8.88 2.28 9.64
CA ALA A 68 9.22 1.56 10.86
C ALA A 68 10.39 2.23 11.60
N LEU A 69 11.43 2.68 10.89
CA LEU A 69 12.53 3.41 11.49
C LEU A 69 12.09 4.75 12.10
N SER A 70 11.27 5.52 11.39
CA SER A 70 10.75 6.81 11.88
C SER A 70 9.84 6.66 13.10
N ALA A 71 9.02 5.61 13.13
CA ALA A 71 8.19 5.28 14.30
C ALA A 71 9.07 4.97 15.52
N LEU A 72 10.11 4.15 15.34
CA LEU A 72 11.05 3.82 16.42
C LEU A 72 11.83 5.04 16.92
N GLU A 73 12.25 5.96 16.04
CA GLU A 73 12.91 7.21 16.44
C GLU A 73 11.97 8.13 17.24
N THR A 74 10.69 8.14 16.89
CA THR A 74 9.65 8.89 17.62
C THR A 74 9.44 8.30 19.02
N GLU A 75 9.34 6.98 19.13
CA GLU A 75 9.25 6.28 20.41
C GLU A 75 10.49 6.49 21.28
N ALA A 76 11.69 6.42 20.68
CA ALA A 76 12.95 6.67 21.39
C ALA A 76 13.04 8.12 21.92
N SER A 77 12.68 9.11 21.10
CA SER A 77 12.65 10.51 21.52
C SER A 77 11.64 10.77 22.64
N THR A 78 10.51 10.06 22.63
CA THR A 78 9.50 10.13 23.70
C THR A 78 10.00 9.49 25.01
N ALA A 79 10.74 8.37 24.92
CA ALA A 79 11.29 7.69 26.08
C ALA A 79 12.46 8.45 26.73
N GLU A 80 13.22 9.25 25.97
CA GLU A 80 14.29 10.10 26.50
C GLU A 80 13.76 11.35 27.24
N ASP A 81 12.60 11.88 26.85
CA ASP A 81 11.94 13.01 27.53
C ASP A 81 11.34 12.61 28.90
N ASP A 82 10.84 11.36 29.04
CA ASP A 82 10.25 10.86 30.30
C ASP A 82 11.31 10.56 31.40
N LEU A 83 12.60 10.52 31.04
CA LEU A 83 13.73 10.28 31.95
C LEU A 83 14.48 11.57 32.37
N ALA A 84 14.06 12.74 31.90
CA ALA A 84 14.64 14.06 32.19
C ALA A 84 13.88 14.83 33.28
#